data_AF-A0A067ZE44-F1
#
_entry.id   AF-A0A067ZE44-F1
#
_cell.length_a   1.000
_cell.length_b   1.000
_cell.length_c   1.000
_cell.angle_alpha   90.00
_cell.angle_beta   90.00
_cell.angle_gamma   90.00
#
_symmetry.space_group_name_H-M   'P 1'
#
loop_
_entity.id
_entity.type
_entity.pdbx_description
1 polymer ?
#
loop_
_entity_poly.entity_id
_entity_poly.type
_entity_poly.pdbx_seq_one_letter_code
_entity_poly.pdbx_strand_id
1 'polypeptide(L)'
;VDLQGRFRPEVGEFGGMYVKNEYYPEGEAPEKSVDVELAIKLKTENRAFKVEKYVHSYPHCWRTDKPILYYPLDSWFIKVTEKKEQMFELNETINWKPKSTGEGRFGNWLKNANDWNLSRSRFWGIPLPIWRTEDGTEQLCIGSVEELKSEIQKSVSAGVMNEDIFADFEVGNMSDENYDTI
;
A
#
# COMPACT_ATOMS: atom_id res chain seq x y z
N VAL A 1 12.77 10.41 5.72
CA VAL A 1 12.73 8.97 6.10
C VAL A 1 12.76 8.16 4.81
N ASP A 2 13.48 7.06 4.77
CA ASP A 2 13.50 6.13 3.63
C ASP A 2 12.33 5.12 3.69
N LEU A 3 12.27 4.21 2.72
CA LEU A 3 11.20 3.21 2.64
C LEU A 3 11.29 2.11 3.72
N GLN A 4 12.37 2.05 4.49
CA GLN A 4 12.55 1.11 5.60
C GLN A 4 12.17 1.74 6.95
N GLY A 5 11.81 3.03 6.98
CA GLY A 5 11.49 3.73 8.22
C GLY A 5 12.72 4.28 8.94
N ARG A 6 13.83 4.51 8.23
CA ARG A 6 15.04 5.14 8.77
C ARG A 6 15.15 6.60 8.33
N PHE A 7 15.73 7.46 9.16
CA PHE A 7 16.05 8.82 8.75
C PHE A 7 17.04 8.79 7.59
N ARG A 8 16.85 9.68 6.61
CA ARG A 8 17.76 9.78 5.47
C ARG A 8 19.06 10.48 5.88
N PRO A 9 20.16 10.34 5.13
CA PRO A 9 21.44 10.96 5.46
C PRO A 9 21.38 12.48 5.62
N GLU A 10 20.42 13.16 5.00
CA GLU A 10 20.29 14.63 5.11
C GLU A 10 19.87 15.10 6.51
N VAL A 11 19.46 14.19 7.40
CA VAL A 11 19.10 14.50 8.80
C VAL A 11 20.34 14.56 9.71
N GLY A 12 21.55 14.49 9.14
CA GLY A 12 22.81 14.66 9.86
C GLY A 12 23.06 13.50 10.81
N GLU A 13 23.29 13.80 12.10
CA GLU A 13 23.69 12.82 13.11
C GLU A 13 22.65 11.70 13.34
N PHE A 14 21.36 11.95 13.03
CA PHE A 14 20.30 10.95 13.13
C PHE A 14 20.12 10.12 11.87
N GLY A 15 20.88 10.41 10.81
CA GLY A 15 20.83 9.68 9.54
C GLY A 15 21.08 8.19 9.72
N GLY A 16 20.25 7.35 9.12
CA GLY A 16 20.34 5.89 9.20
C GLY A 16 19.63 5.25 10.40
N MET A 17 19.27 6.02 11.43
CA MET A 17 18.54 5.50 12.60
C MET A 17 17.06 5.27 12.26
N TYR A 18 16.44 4.23 12.84
CA TYR A 18 14.99 4.04 12.72
C TYR A 18 14.21 5.14 13.45
N VAL A 19 13.10 5.56 12.85
CA VAL A 19 12.22 6.61 13.42
C VAL A 19 11.58 6.17 14.74
N LYS A 20 11.38 4.86 14.92
CA LYS A 20 10.79 4.24 16.12
C LYS A 20 11.55 2.96 16.46
N ASN A 21 11.67 2.64 17.75
CA ASN A 21 12.47 1.52 18.23
C ASN A 21 11.88 0.16 17.82
N GLU A 22 10.56 0.10 17.63
CA GLU A 22 9.80 -1.07 17.20
C GLU A 22 10.19 -1.58 15.80
N TYR A 23 10.99 -0.81 15.06
CA TYR A 23 11.51 -1.22 13.75
C TYR A 23 12.85 -1.97 13.82
N TYR A 24 13.58 -1.88 14.93
CA TYR A 24 14.80 -2.66 15.11
C TYR A 24 14.49 -4.16 15.27
N PRO A 25 15.42 -5.04 14.89
CA PRO A 25 15.38 -6.44 15.30
C PRO A 25 15.39 -6.58 16.83
N GLU A 26 14.90 -7.72 17.30
CA GLU A 26 14.88 -8.02 18.73
C GLU A 26 16.29 -7.99 19.33
N GLY A 27 16.47 -7.23 20.42
CA GLY A 27 17.77 -7.05 21.08
C GLY A 27 18.71 -6.02 20.45
N GLU A 28 18.37 -5.44 19.30
CA GLU A 28 19.20 -4.44 18.60
C GLU A 28 18.75 -3.00 18.84
N ALA A 29 17.59 -2.80 19.47
CA ALA A 29 17.05 -1.46 19.71
C ALA A 29 17.96 -0.66 20.67
N PRO A 30 18.25 0.62 20.37
CA PRO A 30 18.99 1.48 21.28
C PRO A 30 18.18 1.76 22.56
N GLU A 31 18.88 2.05 23.66
CA GLU A 31 18.26 2.38 24.96
C GLU A 31 17.29 3.57 24.84
N LYS A 32 17.66 4.57 24.04
CA LYS A 32 16.84 5.74 23.73
C LYS A 32 16.43 5.72 22.27
N SER A 33 15.16 5.95 22.02
CA SER A 33 14.65 6.20 20.68
C SER A 33 15.07 7.57 20.17
N VAL A 34 15.09 7.73 18.85
CA VAL A 34 15.54 8.99 18.20
C VAL A 34 14.71 10.20 18.64
N ASP A 35 13.41 10.04 18.89
CA ASP A 35 12.57 11.12 19.41
C ASP A 35 12.97 11.58 20.82
N VAL A 36 13.44 10.66 21.68
CA VAL A 36 14.00 10.98 23.00
C VAL A 36 15.33 11.69 22.86
N GLU A 37 16.22 11.22 21.99
CA GLU A 37 17.51 11.88 21.75
C GLU A 37 17.34 13.28 21.17
N LEU A 38 16.42 13.44 20.22
CA LEU A 38 16.07 14.73 19.65
C LEU A 38 15.53 15.69 20.71
N ALA A 39 14.67 15.21 21.62
CA ALA A 39 14.16 16.02 22.72
C ALA A 39 15.27 16.45 23.70
N ILE A 40 16.23 15.55 24.01
CA ILE A 40 17.40 15.87 24.84
C ILE A 40 18.27 16.93 24.14
N LYS A 41 18.57 16.74 22.85
CA LYS A 41 19.36 17.70 22.05
C LYS A 41 18.72 19.08 22.05
N LEU A 42 17.44 19.18 21.71
CA LEU A 42 16.72 20.46 21.67
C LEU A 42 16.66 21.13 23.04
N LYS A 43 16.59 20.36 24.13
CA LYS A 43 16.64 20.92 25.49
C LYS A 43 18.03 21.44 25.84
N THR A 44 19.10 20.70 25.50
CA THR A 44 20.49 21.12 25.72
C THR A 44 20.86 22.35 24.90
N GLU A 45 20.33 22.48 23.68
CA GLU A 45 20.50 23.65 22.81
C GLU A 45 19.61 24.84 23.22
N ASN A 46 18.82 24.73 24.29
CA ASN A 46 17.83 25.73 24.73
C ASN A 46 16.81 26.10 23.62
N ARG A 47 16.43 25.11 22.81
CA ARG A 47 15.44 25.22 21.71
C ARG A 47 14.12 24.54 22.02
N ALA A 48 14.03 23.79 23.13
CA ALA A 48 12.80 23.18 23.60
C ALA A 48 12.23 23.94 24.81
N PHE A 49 11.05 24.55 24.64
CA PHE A 49 10.33 25.19 25.75
C PHE A 49 9.75 24.17 26.74
N LYS A 50 9.20 23.08 26.22
CA LYS A 50 8.50 22.06 27.00
C LYS A 50 8.67 20.68 26.36
N VAL A 51 8.99 19.68 27.17
CA VAL A 51 9.13 18.27 26.75
C VAL A 51 8.35 17.41 27.73
N GLU A 52 7.33 16.71 27.24
CA GLU A 52 6.47 15.83 28.05
C GLU A 52 6.12 14.57 27.26
N LYS A 53 5.76 13.51 27.99
CA LYS A 53 5.20 12.29 27.39
C LYS A 53 3.72 12.49 27.12
N TYR A 54 3.24 11.99 25.99
CA TYR A 54 1.84 12.04 25.61
C TYR A 54 1.30 10.63 25.39
N VAL A 55 0.20 10.30 26.08
CA VAL A 55 -0.46 8.99 25.98
C VAL A 55 -1.73 9.17 25.17
N HIS A 56 -1.80 8.51 24.02
CA HIS A 56 -2.95 8.59 23.12
C HIS A 56 -3.05 7.34 22.23
N SER A 57 -4.18 7.22 21.52
CA SER A 57 -4.32 6.19 20.49
C SER A 57 -3.49 6.54 19.26
N TYR A 58 -2.71 5.58 18.77
CA TYR A 58 -1.86 5.69 17.60
C TYR A 58 -2.09 4.49 16.66
N PRO A 59 -2.12 4.68 15.33
CA PRO A 59 -2.34 3.59 14.39
C PRO A 59 -1.14 2.64 14.33
N HIS A 60 -1.43 1.34 14.39
CA HIS A 60 -0.43 0.27 14.28
C HIS A 60 -0.78 -0.66 13.12
N CYS A 61 0.23 -1.31 12.56
CA CYS A 61 0.04 -2.31 11.51
C CYS A 61 -0.70 -3.52 12.10
N TRP A 62 -1.89 -3.81 11.58
CA TRP A 62 -2.73 -4.92 12.03
C TRP A 62 -2.10 -6.33 11.92
N ARG A 63 -0.94 -6.47 11.24
CA ARG A 63 -0.22 -7.76 11.11
C ARG A 63 1.03 -7.87 11.98
N THR A 64 1.71 -6.76 12.23
CA THR A 64 3.03 -6.76 12.88
C THR A 64 3.05 -5.95 14.17
N ASP A 65 1.95 -5.27 14.49
CA ASP A 65 1.79 -4.34 15.60
C ASP A 65 2.83 -3.20 15.64
N LYS A 66 3.55 -2.96 14.53
CA LYS A 66 4.50 -1.84 14.41
C LYS A 66 3.75 -0.51 14.19
N PRO A 67 4.22 0.61 14.78
CA PRO A 67 3.58 1.91 14.67
C PRO A 67 3.64 2.46 13.23
N ILE A 68 2.51 2.84 12.64
CA ILE A 68 2.45 3.31 11.25
C ILE A 68 2.87 4.78 11.13
N LEU A 69 3.61 5.10 10.07
CA LEU A 69 3.95 6.47 9.71
C LEU A 69 3.15 6.91 8.47
N TYR A 70 2.64 8.13 8.48
CA TYR A 70 2.13 8.76 7.26
C TYR A 70 3.31 9.14 6.37
N TYR A 71 3.34 8.60 5.16
CA TYR A 71 4.45 8.77 4.22
C TYR A 71 3.92 8.93 2.79
N PRO A 72 4.40 9.92 2.02
CA PRO A 72 3.99 10.08 0.63
C PRO A 72 4.58 8.95 -0.22
N LEU A 73 3.72 8.17 -0.87
CA LEU A 73 4.09 7.08 -1.77
C LEU A 73 3.31 7.19 -3.07
N ASP A 74 3.96 6.84 -4.18
CA ASP A 74 3.27 6.56 -5.43
C ASP A 74 2.43 5.30 -5.26
N SER A 75 1.14 5.43 -5.53
CA SER A 75 0.16 4.40 -5.24
C SER A 75 -1.05 4.52 -6.15
N TRP A 76 -1.64 3.38 -6.49
CA TRP A 76 -2.88 3.30 -7.25
C TRP A 76 -4.08 3.38 -6.31
N PHE A 77 -5.05 4.22 -6.67
CA PHE A 77 -6.27 4.42 -5.91
C PHE A 77 -7.50 4.15 -6.77
N ILE A 78 -8.53 3.55 -6.16
CA ILE A 78 -9.87 3.55 -6.71
C ILE A 78 -10.58 4.79 -6.18
N LYS A 79 -11.17 5.58 -7.09
CA LYS A 79 -11.90 6.81 -6.78
C LYS A 79 -13.28 6.53 -6.18
N VAL A 80 -13.27 5.95 -4.98
CA VAL A 80 -14.46 5.54 -4.22
C VAL A 80 -15.35 6.73 -3.87
N THR A 81 -14.76 7.91 -3.68
CA THR A 81 -15.48 9.14 -3.37
C THR A 81 -16.58 9.48 -4.38
N GLU A 82 -16.41 9.12 -5.65
CA GLU A 82 -17.39 9.36 -6.72
C GLU A 82 -18.65 8.47 -6.60
N LYS A 83 -18.53 7.30 -5.98
CA LYS A 83 -19.64 6.35 -5.80
C LYS A 83 -20.14 6.28 -4.36
N LYS A 84 -19.64 7.15 -3.49
CA LYS A 84 -19.89 7.13 -2.05
C LYS A 84 -21.39 7.20 -1.69
N GLU A 85 -22.12 8.11 -2.33
CA GLU A 85 -23.56 8.29 -2.10
C GLU A 85 -24.34 7.06 -2.56
N GLN A 86 -24.09 6.58 -3.77
CA GLN A 86 -24.72 5.37 -4.32
C GLN A 86 -24.46 4.14 -3.45
N MET A 87 -23.24 3.96 -2.93
CA MET A 87 -22.93 2.86 -2.01
C MET A 87 -23.72 2.97 -0.70
N PHE A 88 -23.92 4.18 -0.18
CA PHE A 88 -24.71 4.40 1.03
C PHE A 88 -26.19 4.09 0.79
N GLU A 89 -26.78 4.53 -0.32
CA GLU A 89 -28.16 4.21 -0.69
C GLU A 89 -28.37 2.70 -0.85
N LEU A 90 -27.45 2.02 -1.56
CA LEU A 90 -27.51 0.57 -1.71
C LEU A 90 -27.39 -0.15 -0.37
N ASN A 91 -26.59 0.37 0.56
CA ASN A 91 -26.47 -0.20 1.90
C ASN A 91 -27.79 -0.21 2.69
N GLU A 92 -28.70 0.76 2.45
CA GLU A 92 -30.03 0.79 3.09
C GLU A 92 -30.95 -0.34 2.59
N THR A 93 -30.69 -0.88 1.41
CA THR A 93 -31.46 -2.00 0.84
C THR A 93 -31.08 -3.36 1.44
N ILE A 94 -29.93 -3.43 2.14
CA ILE A 94 -29.38 -4.68 2.67
C ILE A 94 -30.07 -5.03 4.00
N ASN A 95 -30.50 -6.30 4.15
CA ASN A 95 -31.06 -6.81 5.39
C ASN A 95 -29.95 -7.16 6.41
N TRP A 96 -29.49 -6.17 7.17
CA TRP A 96 -28.44 -6.34 8.17
C TRP A 96 -28.90 -7.04 9.45
N LYS A 97 -28.07 -7.96 9.95
CA LYS A 97 -28.24 -8.63 11.24
C LYS A 97 -26.93 -8.54 12.06
N PRO A 98 -26.84 -7.69 13.11
CA PRO A 98 -27.87 -6.76 13.59
C PRO A 98 -27.99 -5.50 12.73
N LYS A 99 -29.17 -4.89 12.75
CA LYS A 99 -29.51 -3.67 11.97
C LYS A 99 -28.59 -2.49 12.29
N SER A 100 -28.20 -2.34 13.56
CA SER A 100 -27.29 -1.28 14.03
C SER A 100 -25.89 -1.32 13.42
N THR A 101 -25.42 -2.49 12.94
CA THR A 101 -24.13 -2.60 12.24
C THR A 101 -24.21 -1.94 10.86
N GLY A 102 -25.26 -2.23 10.10
CA GLY A 102 -25.42 -1.73 8.73
C GLY A 102 -25.73 -0.25 8.64
N GLU A 103 -26.79 0.18 9.32
CA GLU A 103 -27.24 1.57 9.28
C GLU A 103 -26.33 2.48 10.11
N GLY A 104 -25.79 1.95 11.21
CA GLY A 104 -24.93 2.69 12.12
C GLY A 104 -23.46 2.65 11.69
N ARG A 105 -22.74 1.58 12.07
CA ARG A 105 -21.27 1.51 11.91
C ARG A 105 -20.84 1.58 10.45
N PHE A 106 -21.37 0.72 9.60
CA PHE A 106 -20.98 0.63 8.20
C PHE A 106 -21.51 1.81 7.38
N GLY A 107 -22.76 2.21 7.60
CA GLY A 107 -23.34 3.40 6.97
C GLY A 107 -22.56 4.69 7.28
N ASN A 108 -22.19 4.92 8.54
CA ASN A 108 -21.35 6.08 8.91
C ASN A 108 -19.94 5.98 8.34
N TRP A 109 -19.39 4.77 8.20
CA TRP A 109 -18.10 4.57 7.54
C TRP A 109 -18.18 4.91 6.05
N LEU A 110 -19.21 4.46 5.34
CA LEU A 110 -19.44 4.78 3.93
C LEU A 110 -19.55 6.30 3.70
N LYS A 111 -20.28 7.04 4.54
CA LYS A 111 -20.41 8.50 4.43
C LYS A 111 -19.07 9.24 4.49
N ASN A 112 -18.09 8.68 5.20
CA ASN A 112 -16.75 9.24 5.39
C ASN A 112 -15.68 8.47 4.60
N ALA A 113 -16.07 7.63 3.64
CA ALA A 113 -15.13 6.86 2.85
C ALA A 113 -14.23 7.79 2.02
N ASN A 114 -12.93 7.55 2.10
CA ASN A 114 -11.91 8.16 1.24
C ASN A 114 -11.61 7.24 0.06
N ASP A 115 -10.85 7.74 -0.91
CA ASP A 115 -10.38 6.92 -2.03
C ASP A 115 -9.55 5.73 -1.53
N TRP A 116 -9.79 4.58 -2.15
CA TRP A 116 -9.23 3.33 -1.68
C TRP A 116 -7.86 3.10 -2.30
N ASN A 117 -6.83 3.18 -1.47
CA ASN A 117 -5.49 2.73 -1.86
C ASN A 117 -5.49 1.23 -2.16
N LEU A 118 -5.31 0.87 -3.43
CA LEU A 118 -5.34 -0.51 -3.93
C LEU A 118 -3.94 -1.13 -4.00
N SER A 119 -2.95 -0.42 -4.55
CA SER A 119 -1.62 -1.01 -4.80
C SER A 119 -0.87 -1.36 -3.53
N ARG A 120 -0.09 -2.45 -3.58
CA ARG A 120 0.78 -2.87 -2.49
C ARG A 120 2.14 -3.27 -3.06
N SER A 121 3.22 -2.79 -2.45
CA SER A 121 4.58 -3.24 -2.77
C SER A 121 4.85 -4.59 -2.08
N ARG A 122 4.28 -5.66 -2.64
CA ARG A 122 4.36 -7.04 -2.15
C ARG A 122 4.51 -8.01 -3.32
N PHE A 123 5.06 -9.19 -3.05
CA PHE A 123 5.32 -10.21 -4.07
C PHE A 123 4.15 -11.20 -4.23
N TRP A 124 3.50 -11.60 -3.14
CA TRP A 124 2.40 -12.56 -3.18
C TRP A 124 1.04 -11.85 -3.20
N GLY A 125 0.35 -11.93 -4.34
CA GLY A 125 -0.97 -11.35 -4.55
C GLY A 125 -1.35 -11.32 -6.04
N ILE A 126 -2.54 -10.79 -6.34
CA ILE A 126 -2.98 -10.57 -7.71
C ILE A 126 -2.24 -9.33 -8.25
N PRO A 127 -1.47 -9.43 -9.34
CA PRO A 127 -0.78 -8.29 -9.91
C PRO A 127 -1.79 -7.28 -10.46
N LEU A 128 -1.42 -5.99 -10.43
CA LEU A 128 -2.19 -4.97 -11.14
C LEU A 128 -1.87 -5.11 -12.64
N PRO A 129 -2.85 -5.39 -13.51
CA PRO A 129 -2.60 -5.68 -14.92
C PRO A 129 -2.43 -4.37 -15.72
N ILE A 130 -1.52 -3.51 -15.27
CA ILE A 130 -1.27 -2.19 -15.84
C ILE A 130 0.16 -2.14 -16.35
N TRP A 131 0.30 -1.95 -17.65
CA TRP A 131 1.55 -1.66 -18.32
C TRP A 131 1.64 -0.16 -18.55
N ARG A 132 2.85 0.40 -18.41
CA ARG A 132 3.10 1.84 -18.51
C ARG A 132 4.42 2.07 -19.20
N THR A 133 4.52 3.10 -20.03
CA THR A 133 5.80 3.53 -20.61
C THR A 133 6.75 4.03 -19.52
N GLU A 134 8.05 4.02 -19.81
CA GLU A 134 9.08 4.46 -18.86
C GLU A 134 8.92 5.95 -18.47
N ASP A 135 8.54 6.80 -19.42
CA ASP A 135 8.22 8.22 -19.19
C ASP A 135 6.85 8.43 -18.53
N GLY A 136 6.06 7.37 -18.43
CA GLY A 136 4.77 7.34 -17.78
C GLY A 136 3.63 8.04 -18.51
N THR A 137 3.80 8.41 -19.77
CA THR A 137 2.82 9.13 -20.60
C THR A 137 1.67 8.24 -21.06
N GLU A 138 1.94 6.96 -21.33
CA GLU A 138 0.95 5.99 -21.78
C GLU A 138 0.76 4.86 -20.78
N GLN A 139 -0.48 4.39 -20.66
CA GLN A 139 -0.88 3.31 -19.76
C GLN A 139 -1.87 2.39 -20.48
N LEU A 140 -1.65 1.09 -20.37
CA LEU A 140 -2.53 0.05 -20.89
C LEU A 140 -2.96 -0.86 -19.73
N CYS A 141 -4.27 -1.00 -19.54
CA CYS A 141 -4.85 -1.94 -18.58
C CYS A 141 -5.32 -3.19 -19.35
N ILE A 142 -4.72 -4.33 -19.09
CA ILE A 142 -5.07 -5.60 -19.74
C ILE A 142 -6.18 -6.27 -18.92
N GLY A 143 -7.35 -6.46 -19.55
CA GLY A 143 -8.55 -6.95 -18.89
C GLY A 143 -8.74 -8.47 -18.93
N SER A 144 -7.97 -9.18 -19.76
CA SER A 144 -8.11 -10.63 -19.95
C SER A 144 -6.81 -11.31 -20.37
N VAL A 145 -6.77 -12.63 -20.22
CA VAL A 145 -5.64 -13.44 -20.72
C VAL A 145 -5.57 -13.42 -22.25
N GLU A 146 -6.71 -13.29 -22.93
CA GLU A 146 -6.76 -13.15 -24.40
C GLU A 146 -6.06 -11.85 -24.85
N GLU A 147 -6.39 -10.73 -24.21
CA GLU A 147 -5.72 -9.45 -24.45
C GLU A 147 -4.22 -9.55 -24.13
N LEU A 148 -3.86 -10.22 -23.02
CA LEU A 148 -2.45 -10.43 -22.65
C LEU A 148 -1.68 -11.19 -23.72
N LYS A 149 -2.23 -12.30 -24.24
CA LYS A 149 -1.59 -13.08 -25.32
C LYS A 149 -1.45 -12.25 -26.60
N SER A 150 -2.46 -11.45 -26.94
CA SER A 150 -2.39 -10.53 -28.09
C SER A 150 -1.25 -9.49 -27.95
N GLU A 151 -1.10 -8.89 -26.77
CA GLU A 151 -0.01 -7.94 -26.51
C GLU A 151 1.38 -8.61 -26.47
N ILE A 152 1.49 -9.85 -25.97
CA ILE A 152 2.73 -10.64 -26.03
C ILE A 152 3.14 -10.88 -27.48
N GLN A 153 2.20 -11.26 -28.35
CA GLN A 153 2.48 -11.48 -29.78
C GLN A 153 2.97 -10.21 -30.48
N LYS A 154 2.43 -9.04 -30.12
CA LYS A 154 2.95 -7.75 -30.60
C LYS A 154 4.38 -7.49 -30.12
N SER A 155 4.66 -7.80 -28.85
CA SER A 155 5.99 -7.66 -28.25
C SER A 155 7.04 -8.55 -28.92
N VAL A 156 6.69 -9.81 -29.22
CA VAL A 156 7.53 -10.75 -29.97
C VAL A 156 7.75 -10.26 -31.40
N SER A 157 6.70 -9.83 -32.08
CA SER A 157 6.79 -9.29 -33.45
C SER A 157 7.65 -8.02 -33.53
N ALA A 158 7.67 -7.22 -32.46
CA ALA A 158 8.50 -6.04 -32.32
C ALA A 158 9.97 -6.36 -31.92
N GLY A 159 10.29 -7.63 -31.63
CA GLY A 159 11.62 -8.06 -31.20
C GLY A 159 11.97 -7.67 -29.76
N VAL A 160 10.99 -7.29 -28.94
CA VAL A 160 11.19 -6.96 -27.52
C VAL A 160 11.24 -8.24 -26.67
N MET A 161 10.44 -9.24 -27.05
CA MET A 161 10.47 -10.58 -26.47
C MET A 161 11.00 -11.60 -27.48
N ASN A 162 11.74 -12.60 -26.99
CA ASN A 162 12.28 -13.65 -27.86
C ASN A 162 11.22 -14.69 -28.25
N GLU A 163 10.27 -14.97 -27.36
CA GLU A 163 9.24 -16.00 -27.53
C GLU A 163 7.98 -15.67 -26.71
N ASP A 164 6.87 -16.32 -27.06
CA ASP A 164 5.62 -16.26 -26.30
C ASP A 164 5.68 -17.25 -25.13
N ILE A 165 5.86 -16.71 -23.92
CA ILE A 165 5.92 -17.49 -22.67
C ILE A 165 4.59 -18.18 -22.30
N PHE A 166 3.49 -17.84 -22.98
CA PHE A 166 2.18 -18.45 -22.79
C PHE A 166 1.73 -19.22 -24.03
N ALA A 167 2.64 -19.65 -24.89
CA ALA A 167 2.30 -20.35 -26.14
C ALA A 167 1.36 -21.54 -25.91
N ASP A 168 1.64 -22.37 -24.90
CA ASP A 168 0.91 -23.60 -24.59
C ASP A 168 -0.40 -23.37 -23.82
N PHE A 169 -0.62 -22.17 -23.27
CA PHE A 169 -1.83 -21.85 -22.50
C PHE A 169 -3.05 -21.68 -23.42
N GLU A 170 -4.09 -22.47 -23.20
CA GLU A 170 -5.34 -22.39 -23.96
C GLU A 170 -6.32 -21.38 -23.32
N VAL A 171 -6.73 -20.36 -24.08
CA VAL A 171 -7.67 -19.34 -23.59
C VAL A 171 -9.07 -19.95 -23.38
N GLY A 172 -9.66 -19.69 -22.21
CA GLY A 172 -10.99 -20.19 -21.85
C GLY A 172 -10.98 -21.58 -21.20
N ASN A 173 -9.84 -22.27 -21.21
CA ASN A 173 -9.64 -23.51 -20.47
C ASN A 173 -9.16 -23.18 -19.04
N MET A 174 -9.96 -23.56 -18.03
CA MET A 174 -9.69 -23.27 -16.63
C MET A 174 -9.25 -24.51 -15.84
N SER A 175 -8.80 -25.57 -16.52
CA SER A 175 -8.28 -26.77 -15.86
C SER A 175 -6.93 -26.52 -15.22
N ASP A 176 -6.62 -27.24 -14.14
CA ASP A 176 -5.34 -27.13 -13.44
C ASP A 176 -4.17 -27.46 -14.39
N GLU A 177 -4.35 -28.45 -15.28
CA GLU A 177 -3.31 -28.83 -16.26
C GLU A 177 -2.97 -27.70 -17.23
N ASN A 178 -3.94 -26.85 -17.59
CA ASN A 178 -3.70 -25.70 -18.44
C ASN A 178 -2.93 -24.60 -17.68
N TYR A 179 -3.24 -24.40 -16.40
CA TYR A 179 -2.51 -23.47 -15.53
C TYR A 179 -1.12 -23.98 -15.11
N ASP A 180 -0.85 -25.27 -15.20
CA ASP A 180 0.49 -25.83 -14.97
C ASP A 180 1.44 -25.61 -16.16
N THR A 181 0.94 -25.09 -17.29
CA THR A 181 1.77 -24.75 -18.48
C THR A 181 2.49 -23.40 -18.38
N ILE A 182 2.19 -22.60 -17.35
CA ILE A 182 2.67 -21.22 -17.19
C ILE A 182 3.67 -21.02 -16.05
#